data_AF-A0A024GMD4-F1
#
_entry.id   AF-A0A024GMD4-F1
#
_cell.length_a   1.000
_cell.length_b   1.000
_cell.length_c   1.000
_cell.angle_alpha   90.00
_cell.angle_beta   90.00
_cell.angle_gamma   90.00
#
_symmetry.space_group_name_H-M   'P 1'
#
loop_
_entity.id
_entity.type
_entity.pdbx_description
1 polymer ?
#
loop_
_entity_poly.entity_id
_entity_poly.type
_entity_poly.pdbx_seq_one_letter_code
_entity_poly.pdbx_strand_id
1 'polypeptide(L)'
;MRAMSLQLPLLSCLVTITLGKLVLQYFFDQRRAAVNFQSHKKSITYSVRFTTKPYTTSLAEDIYDCLFDRKFQTRLCRILELAEREEAIQEAPVENSERHMVINIPNLLHEQASVESVCINLSERYLSINQDLCLLPLPEGKDSDDIHLLKEGKLQLRKVTVGSRTIWLFVPLTIDLDDVEMMIPVQYYSLIKRVIDEEKHLKLSLLGGPPITLQHDHFDSSPSAFTFYSCRITFYEGDEWRLGQPFLRAYNVQIFKDHNKIGLPLESEASSSTLRLRALDDQ
;
A
#
# COMPACT_ATOMS: atom_id res chain seq x y z
N MET A 1 -28.16 13.42 -59.21
CA MET A 1 -28.05 12.37 -58.17
C MET A 1 -26.77 12.64 -57.39
N ARG A 2 -26.87 13.08 -56.13
CA ARG A 2 -25.70 13.37 -55.29
C ARG A 2 -25.30 12.06 -54.61
N ALA A 3 -24.10 11.58 -54.92
CA ALA A 3 -23.53 10.41 -54.28
C ALA A 3 -23.23 10.74 -52.80
N MET A 4 -23.82 9.97 -51.90
CA MET A 4 -23.47 9.95 -50.48
C MET A 4 -22.04 9.43 -50.35
N SER A 5 -21.12 10.23 -49.82
CA SER A 5 -19.87 9.68 -49.31
C SER A 5 -20.13 9.10 -47.92
N LEU A 6 -20.23 7.78 -47.83
CA LEU A 6 -20.03 7.06 -46.58
C LEU A 6 -18.60 7.36 -46.11
N GLN A 7 -18.46 8.07 -44.98
CA GLN A 7 -17.23 8.02 -44.20
C GLN A 7 -17.33 6.80 -43.28
N LEU A 8 -16.72 5.69 -43.72
CA LEU A 8 -16.42 4.58 -42.83
C LEU A 8 -15.31 4.98 -41.84
N PRO A 9 -15.34 4.42 -40.62
CA PRO A 9 -14.53 4.87 -39.50
C PRO A 9 -13.05 4.49 -39.71
N LEU A 10 -12.18 5.45 -39.43
CA LEU A 10 -10.74 5.20 -39.31
C LEU A 10 -10.48 4.31 -38.10
N LEU A 11 -10.28 3.02 -38.39
CA LEU A 11 -9.51 2.09 -37.60
C LEU A 11 -8.03 2.54 -37.62
N SER A 12 -7.59 3.18 -36.55
CA SER A 12 -6.18 3.36 -36.16
C SER A 12 -6.18 3.78 -34.68
N CYS A 13 -5.65 3.08 -33.70
CA CYS A 13 -4.58 2.09 -33.67
C CYS A 13 -4.96 0.91 -32.76
N LEU A 14 -4.54 -0.30 -33.17
CA LEU A 14 -4.23 -1.37 -32.23
C LEU A 14 -2.97 -0.96 -31.46
N VAL A 15 -3.10 -0.76 -30.14
CA VAL A 15 -2.02 -1.01 -29.18
C VAL A 15 -2.66 -1.66 -27.95
N THR A 16 -2.01 -2.73 -27.52
CA THR A 16 -2.42 -3.74 -26.55
C THR A 16 -2.75 -3.17 -25.16
N ILE A 17 -3.78 -3.75 -24.53
CA ILE A 17 -4.33 -3.44 -23.19
C ILE A 17 -3.32 -3.70 -22.08
N THR A 18 -3.31 -2.85 -21.05
CA THR A 18 -2.51 -3.04 -19.82
C THR A 18 -3.00 -2.04 -18.66
N LEU A 19 -2.86 -2.36 -17.33
CA LEU A 19 -3.22 -1.84 -15.93
C LEU A 19 -2.68 -0.51 -15.21
N GLY A 20 -3.52 0.39 -14.69
CA GLY A 20 -3.05 1.63 -14.02
C GLY A 20 -2.36 1.54 -12.65
N LYS A 21 -1.44 2.48 -12.38
CA LYS A 21 -0.71 2.62 -11.10
C LYS A 21 -0.58 4.10 -10.70
N LEU A 22 -0.95 4.43 -9.47
CA LEU A 22 -0.72 5.76 -8.87
C LEU A 22 0.65 5.78 -8.18
N VAL A 23 1.59 6.55 -8.72
CA VAL A 23 2.92 6.74 -8.13
C VAL A 23 2.83 7.63 -6.88
N LEU A 24 3.34 7.13 -5.78
CA LEU A 24 3.44 7.78 -4.48
C LEU A 24 4.72 8.61 -4.39
N GLN A 25 4.56 9.91 -4.24
CA GLN A 25 5.60 10.86 -3.89
C GLN A 25 5.68 11.01 -2.35
N TYR A 26 6.90 11.19 -1.84
CA TYR A 26 7.17 11.41 -0.42
C TYR A 26 7.12 12.90 -0.11
N PHE A 27 6.24 13.32 0.80
CA PHE A 27 6.09 14.73 1.19
C PHE A 27 5.80 14.84 2.68
N PHE A 28 6.70 15.44 3.45
CA PHE A 28 6.60 15.62 4.91
C PHE A 28 6.06 14.38 5.64
N ASP A 29 6.72 13.24 5.45
CA ASP A 29 6.38 11.94 6.07
C ASP A 29 5.05 11.31 5.64
N GLN A 30 4.39 11.90 4.64
CA GLN A 30 3.16 11.39 4.03
C GLN A 30 3.42 10.92 2.60
N ARG A 31 2.75 9.82 2.21
CA ARG A 31 2.77 9.31 0.84
C ARG A 31 1.53 9.79 0.10
N ARG A 32 1.75 10.55 -0.98
CA ARG A 32 0.68 11.16 -1.78
C ARG A 32 0.97 10.92 -3.26
N ALA A 33 -0.06 10.69 -4.05
CA ALA A 33 0.03 10.71 -5.51
C ALA A 33 -0.43 12.07 -6.04
N ALA A 34 0.14 12.56 -7.12
CA ALA A 34 -0.36 13.75 -7.80
C ALA A 34 -1.09 13.34 -9.09
N VAL A 35 -2.32 13.83 -9.27
CA VAL A 35 -3.16 13.52 -10.43
C VAL A 35 -3.59 14.81 -11.11
N ASN A 36 -3.26 14.95 -12.39
CA ASN A 36 -3.69 16.06 -13.21
C ASN A 36 -5.03 15.80 -13.88
N PHE A 37 -5.95 16.74 -13.74
CA PHE A 37 -7.25 16.74 -14.41
C PHE A 37 -7.30 17.87 -15.41
N GLN A 38 -7.62 17.55 -16.67
CA GLN A 38 -7.97 18.56 -17.65
C GLN A 38 -9.48 18.77 -17.66
N SER A 39 -9.92 19.99 -17.38
CA SER A 39 -11.32 20.41 -17.49
C SER A 39 -11.39 21.76 -18.20
N HIS A 40 -12.15 21.84 -19.29
CA HIS A 40 -12.38 23.08 -20.04
C HIS A 40 -11.10 23.90 -20.32
N LYS A 41 -10.04 23.25 -20.85
CA LYS A 41 -8.73 23.85 -21.16
C LYS A 41 -7.93 24.35 -19.95
N LYS A 42 -8.36 24.07 -18.72
CA LYS A 42 -7.57 24.29 -17.51
C LYS A 42 -7.08 22.94 -16.97
N SER A 43 -5.80 22.90 -16.62
CA SER A 43 -5.22 21.78 -15.85
C SER A 43 -5.38 22.08 -14.37
N ILE A 44 -5.84 21.11 -13.59
CA ILE A 44 -5.92 21.18 -12.13
C ILE A 44 -5.20 19.96 -11.58
N THR A 45 -4.21 20.18 -10.72
CA THR A 45 -3.48 19.13 -10.03
C THR A 45 -4.12 18.84 -8.67
N TYR A 46 -4.42 17.58 -8.40
CA TYR A 46 -4.84 17.12 -7.08
C TYR A 46 -3.75 16.28 -6.44
N SER A 47 -3.50 16.51 -5.17
CA SER A 47 -2.71 15.63 -4.31
C SER A 47 -3.66 14.62 -3.65
N VAL A 48 -3.52 13.34 -3.98
CA VAL A 48 -4.33 12.22 -3.47
C VAL A 48 -3.55 11.47 -2.40
N ARG A 49 -4.14 11.29 -1.22
CA ARG A 49 -3.62 10.45 -0.13
C ARG A 49 -4.53 9.25 0.07
N PHE A 50 -3.97 8.08 0.33
CA PHE A 50 -4.72 6.90 0.73
C PHE A 50 -4.52 6.62 2.20
N THR A 51 -5.55 6.13 2.87
CA THR A 51 -5.52 5.77 4.29
C THR A 51 -6.26 4.45 4.54
N THR A 52 -5.78 3.66 5.51
CA THR A 52 -6.44 2.47 6.03
C THR A 52 -7.10 2.70 7.39
N LYS A 53 -6.98 3.90 7.98
CA LYS A 53 -7.56 4.20 9.30
C LYS A 53 -9.09 4.22 9.23
N PRO A 54 -9.79 3.51 10.12
CA PRO A 54 -11.23 3.74 10.28
C PRO A 54 -11.44 5.17 10.78
N TYR A 55 -12.37 5.89 10.18
CA TYR A 55 -12.66 7.27 10.58
C TYR A 55 -13.07 7.34 12.04
N THR A 56 -12.25 7.99 12.86
CA THR A 56 -12.73 8.64 14.08
C THR A 56 -12.98 10.09 13.71
N THR A 57 -14.15 10.59 14.07
CA THR A 57 -14.80 11.83 13.59
C THR A 57 -14.09 13.14 13.96
N SER A 58 -12.80 13.12 14.30
CA SER A 58 -12.07 14.32 14.70
C SER A 58 -10.69 14.41 14.01
N LEU A 59 -10.70 14.93 12.80
CA LEU A 59 -9.64 15.82 12.35
C LEU A 59 -10.31 16.95 11.57
N ALA A 60 -10.48 18.07 12.28
CA ALA A 60 -10.78 19.35 11.70
C ALA A 60 -9.67 19.70 10.70
N GLU A 61 -10.09 20.30 9.58
CA GLU A 61 -9.23 21.05 8.64
C GLU A 61 -8.21 20.20 7.84
N ASP A 62 -8.70 19.46 6.85
CA ASP A 62 -8.20 19.54 5.47
C ASP A 62 -9.04 18.65 4.52
N ILE A 63 -10.00 19.31 3.84
CA ILE A 63 -10.71 18.89 2.61
C ILE A 63 -11.47 17.55 2.70
N TYR A 64 -12.61 17.60 3.40
CA TYR A 64 -13.71 16.68 3.21
C TYR A 64 -14.91 17.41 2.62
N ASP A 65 -15.25 17.08 1.38
CA ASP A 65 -16.64 17.11 0.94
C ASP A 65 -16.95 15.72 0.41
N CYS A 66 -17.40 14.90 1.37
CA CYS A 66 -18.19 13.68 1.31
C CYS A 66 -18.36 13.01 -0.07
N LEU A 67 -18.24 11.68 -0.07
CA LEU A 67 -18.62 10.70 -1.10
C LEU A 67 -20.07 10.88 -1.67
N PHE A 68 -20.81 11.89 -1.21
CA PHE A 68 -22.14 12.30 -1.62
C PHE A 68 -22.18 13.54 -2.55
N ASP A 69 -21.09 14.30 -2.74
CA ASP A 69 -21.03 15.35 -3.78
C ASP A 69 -20.78 14.73 -5.16
N ARG A 70 -21.69 14.96 -6.11
CA ARG A 70 -21.56 14.52 -7.52
C ARG A 70 -20.24 14.94 -8.16
N LYS A 71 -19.70 16.12 -7.81
CA LYS A 71 -18.40 16.58 -8.33
C LYS A 71 -17.24 15.74 -7.77
N PHE A 72 -17.31 15.33 -6.51
CA PHE A 72 -16.33 14.45 -5.89
C PHE A 72 -16.43 13.04 -6.46
N GLN A 73 -17.64 12.49 -6.61
CA GLN A 73 -17.86 11.18 -7.24
C GLN A 73 -17.28 11.14 -8.66
N THR A 74 -17.52 12.17 -9.48
CA THR A 74 -16.96 12.23 -10.84
C THR A 74 -15.42 12.26 -10.82
N ARG A 75 -14.81 12.93 -9.85
CA ARG A 75 -13.33 12.97 -9.70
C ARG A 75 -12.78 11.66 -9.18
N LEU A 76 -13.46 11.03 -8.21
CA LEU A 76 -13.12 9.70 -7.70
C LEU A 76 -13.22 8.68 -8.84
N CYS A 77 -14.34 8.61 -9.56
CA CYS A 77 -14.48 7.76 -10.76
C CYS A 77 -13.35 7.99 -11.74
N ARG A 78 -12.94 9.23 -11.98
CA ARG A 78 -11.80 9.53 -12.86
C ARG A 78 -10.45 9.07 -12.28
N ILE A 79 -10.22 9.15 -10.97
CA ILE A 79 -9.01 8.62 -10.32
C ILE A 79 -9.01 7.10 -10.39
N LEU A 80 -10.15 6.45 -10.15
CA LEU A 80 -10.32 5.00 -10.29
C LEU A 80 -10.05 4.59 -11.75
N GLU A 81 -10.67 5.27 -12.72
CA GLU A 81 -10.40 5.06 -14.14
C GLU A 81 -8.91 5.24 -14.48
N LEU A 82 -8.23 6.23 -13.92
CA LEU A 82 -6.79 6.46 -14.16
C LEU A 82 -5.94 5.39 -13.49
N ALA A 83 -6.29 4.98 -12.27
CA ALA A 83 -5.66 3.88 -11.56
C ALA A 83 -5.95 2.51 -12.20
N GLU A 84 -6.94 2.41 -13.10
CA GLU A 84 -7.23 1.21 -13.89
C GLU A 84 -6.52 1.21 -15.26
N ARG A 85 -5.94 2.32 -15.74
CA ARG A 85 -5.29 2.46 -17.08
C ARG A 85 -3.74 2.40 -17.04
N GLU A 86 -3.01 1.53 -17.78
CA GLU A 86 -1.49 1.45 -17.81
C GLU A 86 -0.75 2.69 -18.32
N GLU A 87 -1.44 3.80 -18.55
CA GLU A 87 -0.73 5.02 -18.86
C GLU A 87 -0.12 5.56 -17.57
N ALA A 88 1.21 5.79 -17.59
CA ALA A 88 1.87 6.50 -16.51
C ALA A 88 1.12 7.81 -16.27
N ILE A 89 0.47 7.93 -15.12
CA ILE A 89 -0.17 9.16 -14.70
C ILE A 89 0.96 10.18 -14.64
N GLN A 90 0.94 11.16 -15.55
CA GLN A 90 1.99 12.18 -15.61
C GLN A 90 2.19 12.75 -14.22
N GLU A 91 3.37 12.48 -13.66
CA GLU A 91 3.75 12.96 -12.35
C GLU A 91 3.66 14.49 -12.37
N ALA A 92 2.72 15.03 -11.63
CA ALA A 92 2.77 16.45 -11.29
C ALA A 92 3.58 16.60 -10.00
N PRO A 93 4.31 17.70 -9.83
CA PRO A 93 4.87 18.04 -8.52
C PRO A 93 3.71 18.21 -7.52
N VAL A 94 3.76 17.54 -6.37
CA VAL A 94 2.81 17.78 -5.27
C VAL A 94 2.80 19.26 -4.84
N GLU A 95 3.93 19.96 -4.96
CA GLU A 95 4.07 21.40 -4.67
C GLU A 95 3.17 22.30 -5.53
N ASN A 96 2.76 21.83 -6.71
CA ASN A 96 1.85 22.54 -7.60
C ASN A 96 0.36 22.22 -7.33
N SER A 97 0.06 21.41 -6.31
CA SER A 97 -1.33 21.05 -6.00
C SER A 97 -2.00 22.11 -5.12
N GLU A 98 -3.06 22.72 -5.64
CA GLU A 98 -3.93 23.64 -4.88
C GLU A 98 -5.02 22.89 -4.09
N ARG A 99 -5.13 21.57 -4.28
CA ARG A 99 -6.24 20.75 -3.78
C ARG A 99 -5.78 19.37 -3.33
N HIS A 100 -6.30 18.92 -2.19
CA HIS A 100 -6.01 17.62 -1.60
C HIS A 100 -7.26 16.72 -1.59
N MET A 101 -7.06 15.42 -1.74
CA MET A 101 -8.11 14.40 -1.65
C MET A 101 -7.60 13.24 -0.79
N VAL A 102 -8.42 12.77 0.16
CA VAL A 102 -8.12 11.59 0.97
C VAL A 102 -9.08 10.47 0.61
N ILE A 103 -8.53 9.31 0.20
CA ILE A 103 -9.27 8.10 -0.15
C ILE A 103 -9.08 7.07 0.97
N ASN A 104 -10.17 6.69 1.61
CA ASN A 104 -10.17 5.65 2.63
C ASN A 104 -10.38 4.28 1.97
N ILE A 105 -9.39 3.40 2.07
CA ILE A 105 -9.40 2.10 1.37
C ILE A 105 -10.56 1.20 1.85
N PRO A 106 -10.81 1.02 3.16
CA PRO A 106 -11.99 0.29 3.61
C PRO A 106 -13.30 0.83 3.04
N ASN A 107 -13.56 2.13 3.13
CA ASN A 107 -14.79 2.71 2.59
C ASN A 107 -14.89 2.52 1.08
N LEU A 108 -13.77 2.67 0.35
CA LEU A 108 -13.73 2.44 -1.09
C LEU A 108 -14.20 1.02 -1.46
N LEU A 109 -13.68 0.01 -0.77
CA LEU A 109 -14.05 -1.41 -0.96
C LEU A 109 -15.49 -1.74 -0.54
N HIS A 110 -16.05 -0.98 0.41
CA HIS A 110 -17.42 -1.19 0.90
C HIS A 110 -18.48 -0.46 0.05
N GLU A 111 -18.16 0.72 -0.47
CA GLU A 111 -19.12 1.61 -1.12
C GLU A 111 -19.03 1.62 -2.65
N GLN A 112 -17.87 1.34 -3.24
CA GLN A 112 -17.69 1.34 -4.68
C GLN A 112 -17.70 -0.09 -5.23
N ALA A 113 -18.81 -0.48 -5.86
CA ALA A 113 -19.00 -1.83 -6.38
C ALA A 113 -17.97 -2.26 -7.45
N SER A 114 -17.33 -1.31 -8.13
CA SER A 114 -16.29 -1.60 -9.12
C SER A 114 -14.92 -1.88 -8.49
N VAL A 115 -14.72 -1.63 -7.19
CA VAL A 115 -13.42 -1.81 -6.53
C VAL A 115 -13.43 -3.11 -5.72
N GLU A 116 -12.71 -4.11 -6.23
CA GLU A 116 -12.59 -5.44 -5.63
C GLU A 116 -11.33 -5.56 -4.77
N SER A 117 -10.25 -4.89 -5.17
CA SER A 117 -8.99 -4.90 -4.42
C SER A 117 -8.19 -3.60 -4.55
N VAL A 118 -7.36 -3.33 -3.55
CA VAL A 118 -6.34 -2.27 -3.59
C VAL A 118 -4.99 -2.88 -3.27
N CYS A 119 -4.01 -2.69 -4.15
CA CYS A 119 -2.64 -3.08 -3.87
C CYS A 119 -1.80 -1.92 -3.35
N ILE A 120 -0.96 -2.23 -2.37
CA ILE A 120 0.05 -1.37 -1.79
C ILE A 120 1.43 -1.99 -2.04
N ASN A 121 2.27 -1.28 -2.80
CA ASN A 121 3.70 -1.59 -2.94
C ASN A 121 4.51 -0.33 -2.62
N LEU A 122 5.02 -0.24 -1.40
CA LEU A 122 5.80 0.94 -1.00
C LEU A 122 7.24 0.92 -1.51
N SER A 123 7.77 -0.23 -1.92
CA SER A 123 9.11 -0.39 -2.50
C SER A 123 9.19 0.23 -3.89
N GLU A 124 8.19 -0.05 -4.73
CA GLU A 124 8.00 0.59 -6.03
C GLU A 124 7.16 1.88 -5.95
N ARG A 125 6.78 2.28 -4.73
CA ARG A 125 6.01 3.48 -4.43
C ARG A 125 4.73 3.59 -5.25
N TYR A 126 3.92 2.54 -5.34
CA TYR A 126 2.62 2.63 -6.02
C TYR A 126 1.45 2.13 -5.19
N LEU A 127 0.29 2.65 -5.55
CA LEU A 127 -1.02 2.10 -5.23
C LEU A 127 -1.74 1.79 -6.53
N SER A 128 -2.35 0.62 -6.62
CA SER A 128 -3.17 0.22 -7.76
C SER A 128 -4.49 -0.35 -7.29
N ILE A 129 -5.49 -0.28 -8.17
CA ILE A 129 -6.86 -0.68 -7.91
C ILE A 129 -7.19 -1.79 -8.88
N ASN A 130 -7.81 -2.87 -8.39
CA ASN A 130 -8.17 -4.06 -9.18
C ASN A 130 -6.99 -4.66 -9.96
N GLN A 131 -5.75 -4.49 -9.48
CA GLN A 131 -4.62 -5.16 -10.09
C GLN A 131 -4.71 -6.66 -9.79
N ASP A 132 -4.74 -7.48 -10.85
CA ASP A 132 -4.89 -8.94 -10.75
C ASP A 132 -3.89 -9.58 -9.79
N LEU A 133 -2.61 -9.18 -9.87
CA LEU A 133 -1.55 -9.66 -9.00
C LEU A 133 -0.50 -8.58 -8.76
N CYS A 134 -0.22 -8.28 -7.51
CA CYS A 134 0.89 -7.39 -7.13
C CYS A 134 1.86 -8.00 -6.11
N LEU A 135 1.68 -9.29 -5.83
CA LEU A 135 2.42 -10.05 -4.83
C LEU A 135 3.15 -11.19 -5.53
N LEU A 136 4.41 -11.42 -5.20
CA LEU A 136 4.92 -12.79 -5.33
C LEU A 136 4.29 -13.61 -4.20
N PRO A 137 3.74 -14.80 -4.49
CA PRO A 137 3.34 -15.71 -3.44
C PRO A 137 4.54 -15.98 -2.53
N LEU A 138 4.30 -16.14 -1.22
CA LEU A 138 5.37 -16.53 -0.31
C LEU A 138 6.02 -17.84 -0.83
N PRO A 139 7.35 -18.00 -0.76
CA PRO A 139 8.07 -19.09 -1.40
C PRO A 139 7.47 -20.48 -1.12
N GLU A 140 7.46 -21.31 -2.18
CA GLU A 140 6.68 -22.54 -2.34
C GLU A 140 6.86 -23.61 -1.24
N GLY A 141 5.77 -24.36 -1.00
CA GLY A 141 5.72 -25.51 -0.08
C GLY A 141 4.37 -25.71 0.64
N LYS A 142 3.32 -24.95 0.29
CA LYS A 142 2.01 -25.04 0.93
C LYS A 142 0.89 -24.97 -0.08
N ASP A 143 0.05 -26.01 -0.11
CA ASP A 143 -1.31 -26.00 -0.66
C ASP A 143 -2.26 -25.08 0.15
N SER A 144 -1.74 -24.05 0.82
CA SER A 144 -2.56 -23.13 1.63
C SER A 144 -2.81 -21.86 0.85
N ASP A 145 -4.08 -21.57 0.65
CA ASP A 145 -4.60 -20.27 0.24
C ASP A 145 -3.83 -19.13 0.92
N ASP A 146 -3.36 -18.13 0.16
CA ASP A 146 -2.54 -17.01 0.63
C ASP A 146 -3.37 -15.90 1.32
N ILE A 147 -4.61 -16.27 1.68
CA ILE A 147 -5.67 -15.43 2.21
C ILE A 147 -5.59 -15.33 3.73
N HIS A 148 -5.34 -14.12 4.24
CA HIS A 148 -5.43 -13.79 5.65
C HIS A 148 -6.76 -13.10 5.92
N LEU A 149 -7.60 -13.71 6.76
CA LEU A 149 -8.98 -13.30 6.98
C LEU A 149 -9.07 -12.10 7.93
N LEU A 150 -10.02 -11.20 7.64
CA LEU A 150 -10.37 -10.09 8.52
C LEU A 150 -11.48 -10.49 9.50
N LYS A 151 -11.30 -10.17 10.77
CA LYS A 151 -12.36 -10.21 11.79
C LYS A 151 -12.59 -8.79 12.28
N GLU A 152 -13.82 -8.31 12.17
CA GLU A 152 -14.19 -6.92 12.52
C GLU A 152 -13.33 -5.89 11.77
N GLY A 153 -13.01 -6.17 10.51
CA GLY A 153 -12.20 -5.29 9.65
C GLY A 153 -10.70 -5.29 9.96
N LYS A 154 -10.21 -6.14 10.88
CA LYS A 154 -8.79 -6.23 11.25
C LYS A 154 -8.24 -7.65 11.05
N LEU A 155 -6.94 -7.74 10.78
CA LEU A 155 -6.24 -9.04 10.82
C LEU A 155 -6.19 -9.53 12.27
N GLN A 156 -6.17 -10.84 12.45
CA GLN A 156 -6.12 -11.46 13.78
C GLN A 156 -4.81 -12.21 13.94
N LEU A 157 -3.93 -11.72 14.80
CA LEU A 157 -2.67 -12.37 15.11
C LEU A 157 -2.91 -13.49 16.12
N ARG A 158 -2.71 -14.73 15.68
CA ARG A 158 -2.99 -15.94 16.47
C ARG A 158 -1.77 -16.50 17.20
N LYS A 159 -0.59 -16.28 16.63
CA LYS A 159 0.64 -16.85 17.14
C LYS A 159 1.84 -16.05 16.63
N VAL A 160 2.80 -15.83 17.52
CA VAL A 160 4.13 -15.33 17.15
C VAL A 160 5.18 -16.37 17.51
N THR A 161 6.16 -16.57 16.63
CA THR A 161 7.24 -17.55 16.83
C THR A 161 8.59 -16.91 16.56
N VAL A 162 9.55 -17.14 17.46
CA VAL A 162 10.96 -16.75 17.31
C VAL A 162 11.81 -17.95 17.70
N GLY A 163 12.51 -18.55 16.72
CA GLY A 163 13.21 -19.82 16.91
C GLY A 163 12.27 -20.93 17.40
N SER A 164 12.58 -21.54 18.54
CA SER A 164 11.74 -22.57 19.20
C SER A 164 10.64 -21.97 20.08
N ARG A 165 10.69 -20.67 20.40
CA ARG A 165 9.72 -20.02 21.29
C ARG A 165 8.46 -19.67 20.51
N THR A 166 7.33 -20.18 20.97
CA THR A 166 6.00 -19.86 20.46
C THR A 166 5.21 -19.15 21.54
N ILE A 167 4.54 -18.05 21.19
CA ILE A 167 3.53 -17.40 22.02
C ILE A 167 2.21 -17.51 21.25
N TRP A 168 1.21 -18.10 21.88
CA TRP A 168 -0.16 -18.10 21.39
C TRP A 168 -0.86 -16.86 21.91
N LEU A 169 -1.52 -16.15 21.01
CA LEU A 169 -2.26 -14.94 21.33
C LEU A 169 -3.48 -14.83 20.43
N PHE A 170 -4.38 -13.93 20.73
CA PHE A 170 -5.50 -13.62 19.85
C PHE A 170 -5.75 -12.13 19.96
N VAL A 171 -4.96 -11.34 19.23
CA VAL A 171 -4.99 -9.88 19.30
C VAL A 171 -5.16 -9.28 17.91
N PRO A 172 -5.77 -8.09 17.80
CA PRO A 172 -5.90 -7.41 16.52
C PRO A 172 -4.53 -7.01 15.97
N LEU A 173 -4.43 -7.04 14.65
CA LEU A 173 -3.30 -6.53 13.89
C LEU A 173 -3.82 -5.68 12.73
N THR A 174 -3.25 -4.49 12.57
CA THR A 174 -3.55 -3.59 11.47
C THR A 174 -2.32 -3.32 10.63
N ILE A 175 -2.54 -3.06 9.35
CA ILE A 175 -1.53 -2.57 8.43
C ILE A 175 -1.91 -1.13 8.12
N ASP A 176 -1.06 -0.19 8.51
CA ASP A 176 -1.38 1.24 8.52
C ASP A 176 -0.41 2.01 7.61
N LEU A 177 -0.95 2.56 6.52
CA LEU A 177 -0.19 3.38 5.57
C LEU A 177 0.30 4.70 6.20
N ASP A 178 -0.44 5.20 7.18
CA ASP A 178 -0.19 6.51 7.79
C ASP A 178 0.77 6.43 8.98
N ASP A 179 1.05 5.23 9.49
CA ASP A 179 2.00 5.05 10.58
C ASP A 179 3.43 5.01 10.04
N VAL A 180 4.19 6.07 10.33
CA VAL A 180 5.61 6.18 9.97
C VAL A 180 6.47 5.10 10.65
N GLU A 181 6.02 4.62 11.81
CA GLU A 181 6.70 3.66 12.67
C GLU A 181 5.91 2.36 12.77
N MET A 182 6.57 1.27 13.18
CA MET A 182 5.84 0.09 13.66
C MET A 182 5.48 0.27 15.12
N MET A 183 4.22 0.05 15.50
CA MET A 183 3.80 0.11 16.89
C MET A 183 3.50 -1.29 17.42
N ILE A 184 4.22 -1.70 18.46
CA ILE A 184 4.12 -3.03 19.05
C ILE A 184 3.76 -2.88 20.54
N PRO A 185 2.80 -3.65 21.07
CA PRO A 185 2.50 -3.60 22.50
C PRO A 185 3.74 -3.88 23.36
N VAL A 186 3.92 -3.08 24.43
CA VAL A 186 5.13 -3.09 25.27
C VAL A 186 5.42 -4.46 25.89
N GLN A 187 4.39 -5.28 26.14
CA GLN A 187 4.55 -6.64 26.63
C GLN A 187 5.36 -7.57 25.70
N TYR A 188 5.43 -7.23 24.41
CA TYR A 188 6.23 -7.97 23.41
C TYR A 188 7.66 -7.40 23.24
N TYR A 189 8.07 -6.42 24.04
CA TYR A 189 9.44 -5.88 24.01
C TYR A 189 10.51 -6.98 24.09
N SER A 190 10.36 -7.90 25.05
CA SER A 190 11.32 -9.01 25.23
C SER A 190 11.38 -9.97 24.03
N LEU A 191 10.31 -10.05 23.24
CA LEU A 191 10.26 -10.85 22.01
C LEU A 191 11.09 -10.18 20.90
N ILE A 192 10.94 -8.87 20.71
CA ILE A 192 11.71 -8.12 19.69
C ILE A 192 13.19 -8.07 20.05
N LYS A 193 13.51 -7.86 21.34
CA LYS A 193 14.90 -7.94 21.81
C LYS A 193 15.52 -9.30 21.49
N ARG A 194 14.76 -10.40 21.65
CA ARG A 194 15.21 -11.75 21.31
C ARG A 194 15.50 -11.94 19.82
N VAL A 195 14.66 -11.40 18.95
CA VAL A 195 14.86 -11.48 17.49
C VAL A 195 16.24 -10.97 17.11
N ILE A 196 16.64 -9.86 17.73
CA ILE A 196 17.94 -9.20 17.52
C ILE A 196 19.06 -9.99 18.22
N ASP A 197 18.95 -10.22 19.52
CA ASP A 197 20.01 -10.86 20.32
C ASP A 197 20.33 -12.30 19.87
N GLU A 198 19.33 -13.06 19.38
CA GLU A 198 19.48 -14.45 18.95
C GLU A 198 19.58 -14.62 17.42
N GLU A 199 19.53 -13.52 16.65
CA GLU A 199 19.51 -13.51 15.18
C GLU A 199 18.47 -14.48 14.60
N LYS A 200 17.24 -14.42 15.13
CA LYS A 200 16.14 -15.33 14.73
C LYS A 200 14.98 -14.57 14.11
N HIS A 201 14.48 -15.08 12.99
CA HIS A 201 13.32 -14.52 12.32
C HIS A 201 12.07 -14.53 13.20
N LEU A 202 11.29 -13.45 13.11
CA LEU A 202 9.98 -13.34 13.74
C LEU A 202 8.91 -13.83 12.76
N LYS A 203 8.18 -14.88 13.14
CA LYS A 203 7.05 -15.39 12.35
C LYS A 203 5.72 -14.95 12.96
N LEU A 204 4.91 -14.23 12.20
CA LEU A 204 3.56 -13.82 12.54
C LEU A 204 2.56 -14.78 11.89
N SER A 205 1.81 -15.53 12.68
CA SER A 205 0.76 -16.42 12.18
C SER A 205 -0.60 -15.76 12.38
N LEU A 206 -1.24 -15.38 11.28
CA LEU A 206 -2.54 -14.73 11.29
C LEU A 206 -3.69 -15.76 11.22
N LEU A 207 -4.92 -15.29 11.30
CA LEU A 207 -6.11 -16.08 10.96
C LEU A 207 -6.17 -16.25 9.44
N GLY A 208 -6.08 -17.50 8.97
CA GLY A 208 -5.91 -17.79 7.54
C GLY A 208 -4.47 -17.56 7.08
N GLY A 209 -4.16 -18.07 5.89
CA GLY A 209 -2.91 -17.80 5.20
C GLY A 209 -1.67 -18.47 5.81
N PRO A 210 -0.54 -18.42 5.10
CA PRO A 210 0.77 -18.79 5.61
C PRO A 210 1.30 -17.77 6.65
N PRO A 211 2.18 -18.17 7.60
CA PRO A 211 2.83 -17.22 8.48
C PRO A 211 3.73 -16.25 7.72
N ILE A 212 3.68 -14.97 8.09
CA ILE A 212 4.55 -13.92 7.58
C ILE A 212 5.87 -13.97 8.35
N THR A 213 6.99 -14.08 7.64
CA THR A 213 8.32 -14.20 8.27
C THR A 213 9.09 -12.90 8.11
N LEU A 214 9.23 -12.15 9.20
CA LEU A 214 10.07 -10.95 9.29
C LEU A 214 11.52 -11.39 9.54
N GLN A 215 12.38 -11.06 8.57
CA GLN A 215 13.78 -11.44 8.58
C GLN A 215 14.54 -10.68 9.68
N HIS A 216 15.53 -11.32 10.31
CA HIS A 216 16.17 -10.78 11.52
C HIS A 216 17.15 -9.65 11.17
N ASP A 217 17.76 -9.71 9.98
CA ASP A 217 18.65 -8.72 9.38
C ASP A 217 17.96 -7.38 9.11
N HIS A 218 16.62 -7.35 9.04
CA HIS A 218 15.85 -6.12 9.00
C HIS A 218 15.66 -5.49 10.39
N PHE A 219 15.94 -6.21 11.48
CA PHE A 219 15.87 -5.65 12.83
C PHE A 219 17.24 -5.15 13.26
N ASP A 220 17.24 -4.01 13.96
CA ASP A 220 18.45 -3.45 14.57
C ASP A 220 18.09 -2.79 15.91
N SER A 221 19.08 -2.64 16.78
CA SER A 221 18.97 -1.93 18.05
C SER A 221 20.14 -0.99 18.24
N SER A 222 19.82 0.24 18.61
CA SER A 222 20.76 1.25 19.09
C SER A 222 20.48 1.55 20.58
N PRO A 223 21.38 2.25 21.28
CA PRO A 223 21.14 2.67 22.66
C PRO A 223 19.82 3.44 22.86
N SER A 224 19.31 4.10 21.80
CA SER A 224 18.11 4.94 21.85
C SER A 224 16.85 4.32 21.26
N ALA A 225 16.94 3.27 20.43
CA ALA A 225 15.79 2.76 19.68
C ALA A 225 15.98 1.35 19.13
N PHE A 226 14.87 0.63 19.01
CA PHE A 226 14.72 -0.52 18.14
C PHE A 226 14.24 -0.06 16.76
N THR A 227 14.71 -0.71 15.70
CA THR A 227 14.29 -0.41 14.34
C THR A 227 13.96 -1.67 13.57
N PHE A 228 13.03 -1.55 12.62
CA PHE A 228 12.79 -2.51 11.55
C PHE A 228 12.94 -1.78 10.22
N TYR A 229 13.70 -2.34 9.27
CA TYR A 229 13.98 -1.72 7.97
C TYR A 229 14.45 -0.26 8.09
N SER A 230 15.40 0.00 9.01
CA SER A 230 15.95 1.32 9.35
C SER A 230 14.94 2.35 9.90
N CYS A 231 13.72 1.95 10.23
CA CYS A 231 12.70 2.82 10.80
C CYS A 231 12.32 2.38 12.22
N ARG A 232 11.93 3.33 13.06
CA ARG A 232 11.69 3.08 14.48
C ARG A 232 10.55 2.10 14.74
N ILE A 233 10.74 1.27 15.76
CA ILE A 233 9.69 0.50 16.43
C ILE A 233 9.36 1.23 17.72
N THR A 234 8.09 1.59 17.89
CA THR A 234 7.58 2.21 19.11
C THR A 234 6.80 1.20 19.94
N PHE A 235 7.23 1.04 21.18
CA PHE A 235 6.55 0.20 22.16
C PHE A 235 5.53 1.05 22.93
N TYR A 236 4.28 0.57 23.01
CA TYR A 236 3.19 1.35 23.60
C TYR A 236 2.25 0.50 24.46
N GLU A 237 1.43 1.16 25.28
CA GLU A 237 0.39 0.52 26.08
C GLU A 237 -0.85 0.24 25.21
N GLY A 238 -1.14 -1.04 24.98
CA GLY A 238 -2.25 -1.51 24.14
C GLY A 238 -2.16 -3.01 23.88
N ASP A 239 -3.05 -3.55 23.06
CA ASP A 239 -3.08 -4.95 22.66
C ASP A 239 -2.90 -5.18 21.15
N GLU A 240 -3.13 -4.13 20.35
CA GLU A 240 -3.05 -4.16 18.89
C GLU A 240 -1.61 -4.07 18.35
N TRP A 241 -1.28 -4.89 17.36
CA TRP A 241 -0.07 -4.69 16.57
C TRP A 241 -0.36 -3.78 15.38
N ARG A 242 0.42 -2.70 15.20
CA ARG A 242 0.28 -1.80 14.05
C ARG A 242 1.52 -1.90 13.17
N LEU A 243 1.35 -2.54 12.02
CA LEU A 243 2.38 -2.69 11.01
C LEU A 243 2.36 -1.47 10.09
N GLY A 244 3.21 -0.50 10.41
CA GLY A 244 3.31 0.75 9.65
C GLY A 244 4.16 0.66 8.37
N GLN A 245 4.60 1.82 7.89
CA GLN A 245 5.48 1.98 6.74
C GLN A 245 6.73 1.07 6.74
N PRO A 246 7.40 0.78 7.88
CA PRO A 246 8.59 -0.08 7.86
C PRO A 246 8.28 -1.51 7.39
N PHE A 247 7.13 -2.05 7.81
CA PHE A 247 6.64 -3.34 7.34
C PHE A 247 6.33 -3.29 5.84
N LEU A 248 5.64 -2.24 5.41
CA LEU A 248 5.23 -2.06 4.01
C LEU A 248 6.40 -1.81 3.04
N ARG A 249 7.60 -1.46 3.53
CA ARG A 249 8.84 -1.43 2.74
C ARG A 249 9.41 -2.83 2.48
N ALA A 250 9.10 -3.79 3.35
CA ALA A 250 9.57 -5.17 3.23
C ALA A 250 8.54 -6.08 2.52
N TYR A 251 7.26 -5.73 2.56
CA TYR A 251 6.15 -6.55 2.03
C TYR A 251 5.17 -5.72 1.23
N ASN A 252 4.61 -6.35 0.18
CA ASN A 252 3.43 -5.83 -0.49
C ASN A 252 2.16 -6.39 0.16
N VAL A 253 1.10 -5.61 0.06
CA VAL A 253 -0.21 -5.97 0.64
C VAL A 253 -1.29 -5.70 -0.39
N GLN A 254 -2.08 -6.72 -0.69
CA GLN A 254 -3.30 -6.59 -1.46
C GLN A 254 -4.49 -6.71 -0.51
N ILE A 255 -5.29 -5.65 -0.46
CA ILE A 255 -6.40 -5.48 0.48
C ILE A 255 -7.70 -5.75 -0.27
N PHE A 256 -8.51 -6.66 0.29
CA PHE A 256 -9.87 -6.95 -0.15
C PHE A 256 -10.85 -6.61 0.99
N LYS A 257 -12.15 -6.70 0.69
CA LYS A 257 -13.21 -6.36 1.65
C LYS A 257 -13.18 -7.21 2.92
N ASP A 258 -12.85 -8.49 2.80
CA ASP A 258 -12.94 -9.49 3.88
C ASP A 258 -11.61 -10.20 4.18
N HIS A 259 -10.57 -9.94 3.40
CA HIS A 259 -9.26 -10.57 3.57
C HIS A 259 -8.13 -9.68 3.03
N ASN A 260 -6.90 -10.00 3.43
CA ASN A 260 -5.69 -9.46 2.83
C ASN A 260 -4.82 -10.59 2.29
N LYS A 261 -4.14 -10.33 1.18
CA LYS A 261 -2.98 -11.11 0.75
C LYS A 261 -1.72 -10.31 1.07
N ILE A 262 -0.70 -10.99 1.59
CA ILE A 262 0.55 -10.37 2.04
C ILE A 262 1.69 -11.19 1.46
N GLY A 263 2.57 -10.53 0.71
CA GLY A 263 3.62 -11.20 -0.03
C GLY A 263 4.89 -10.36 -0.12
N LEU A 264 5.92 -10.95 -0.72
CA LEU A 264 7.10 -10.19 -1.09
C LEU A 264 6.77 -9.31 -2.30
N PRO A 265 7.44 -8.15 -2.44
CA PRO A 265 7.33 -7.39 -3.68
C PRO A 265 7.74 -8.26 -4.86
N LEU A 266 7.02 -8.12 -5.98
CA LEU A 266 7.50 -8.64 -7.26
C LEU A 266 8.89 -8.06 -7.48
N GLU A 267 9.88 -8.92 -7.73
CA GLU A 267 11.15 -8.47 -8.30
C GLU A 267 10.83 -7.89 -9.68
N SER A 268 10.49 -6.60 -9.74
CA SER A 268 10.45 -5.90 -11.01
C SER A 268 11.88 -5.78 -11.52
N GLU A 269 12.00 -5.78 -12.85
CA GLU A 269 13.20 -5.66 -13.70
C GLU A 269 14.01 -4.35 -13.46
N ALA A 270 13.91 -3.74 -12.28
CA ALA A 270 14.62 -2.54 -11.83
C ALA A 270 16.04 -2.82 -11.30
N SER A 271 16.46 -4.09 -11.22
CA SER A 271 17.89 -4.45 -11.06
C SER A 271 18.74 -4.04 -12.27
N SER A 272 18.14 -3.53 -13.36
CA SER A 272 18.85 -3.02 -14.55
C SER A 272 19.21 -1.52 -14.50
N SER A 273 18.50 -0.67 -13.75
CA SER A 273 18.72 0.79 -13.82
C SER A 273 19.59 1.37 -12.70
N THR A 274 19.75 0.67 -11.58
CA THR A 274 20.54 1.18 -10.43
C THR A 274 22.06 0.99 -10.56
N LEU A 275 22.51 0.22 -11.57
CA LEU A 275 23.94 0.00 -11.86
C LEU A 275 24.57 1.06 -12.79
N ARG A 276 23.79 2.01 -13.34
CA ARG A 276 24.33 3.05 -14.26
C ARG A 276 24.52 4.44 -13.64
N LEU A 277 24.04 4.69 -12.43
CA LEU A 277 24.22 5.97 -11.74
C LEU A 277 25.42 6.04 -10.80
N ARG A 278 26.22 4.97 -10.69
CA ARG A 278 27.51 4.97 -9.97
C ARG A 278 28.75 4.89 -10.88
N ALA A 279 28.57 4.93 -12.21
CA ALA A 279 29.67 4.83 -13.17
C ALA A 279 29.99 6.17 -13.89
N LEU A 280 29.50 7.30 -13.38
CA LEU A 280 29.73 8.63 -13.98
C LEU A 280 30.38 9.66 -13.05
N ASP A 281 30.75 9.28 -11.82
CA ASP A 281 31.45 10.17 -10.88
C ASP A 281 32.96 9.89 -10.76
N ASP A 282 33.52 9.05 -11.64
CA ASP A 282 34.97 8.91 -11.80
C ASP A 282 35.39 9.36 -13.22
N GLN A 283 35.52 10.67 -13.41
CA GLN A 283 36.36 11.30 -14.43
C GLN A 283 37.26 12.37 -13.80
#